data_AF-A0A8H6YN82-F1
#
_entry.id   AF-A0A8H6YN82-F1
#
_cell.length_a   1.000
_cell.length_b   1.000
_cell.length_c   1.000
_cell.angle_alpha   90.00
_cell.angle_beta   90.00
_cell.angle_gamma   90.00
#
_symmetry.space_group_name_H-M   'P 1'
#
loop_
_entity.id
_entity.type
_entity.pdbx_description
1 polymer ?
#
loop_
_entity_poly.entity_id
_entity_poly.type
_entity_poly.pdbx_seq_one_letter_code
_entity_poly.pdbx_strand_id
1 'polypeptide(L)'
;MLIVCSQSGGFDPTWDHVFKDINETPPQIPHTGVGPRRPRRQTMTAQEIGAFNEIFNLIFDSMSEKAAESGQSSSVNVSGTGMGDLFGTLRRHSKRMKWTAESDEDLDRKKDEMDRCNSDRQLLEWAIREVFGESQLYEQEFNKAKAEMDEGVALPMLQPATYPHLIALLMKTFRDKYRDPHLALSMFDYARHLSIASYVFGCSTSAYNELIATRWTCFRDLKGVHDALEEMYVNGVDMDNKTRELAEKVRQQVGERNLWMEEDEIGSSGVWEMLNNIERLVNQKVVTNRRDPQRRRKSHGMIGEPWNKPTTLPPGWEFDKW
;
A
#
# COMPACT_ATOMS: atom_id res chain seq x y z
N MET A 1 20.75 23.41 -70.17
CA MET A 1 19.85 22.37 -69.63
C MET A 1 19.96 22.44 -68.11
N LEU A 2 18.84 22.75 -67.45
CA LEU A 2 18.41 22.44 -66.08
C LEU A 2 19.42 21.96 -65.00
N ILE A 3 19.34 22.61 -63.81
CA ILE A 3 19.14 22.01 -62.44
C ILE A 3 20.38 21.31 -61.80
N VAL A 4 20.79 21.46 -60.52
CA VAL A 4 20.21 22.07 -59.30
C VAL A 4 21.28 22.27 -58.19
N CYS A 5 20.95 23.17 -57.26
CA CYS A 5 21.47 23.45 -55.90
C CYS A 5 22.36 22.43 -55.16
N SER A 6 23.31 22.95 -54.36
CA SER A 6 23.15 22.92 -52.88
C SER A 6 24.02 23.97 -52.19
N GLN A 7 23.37 24.92 -51.51
CA GLN A 7 23.94 25.73 -50.44
C GLN A 7 23.68 24.99 -49.13
N SER A 8 24.65 25.01 -48.21
CA SER A 8 24.38 24.88 -46.78
C SER A 8 25.18 25.97 -46.07
N GLY A 9 24.51 27.09 -45.80
CA GLY A 9 24.96 28.07 -44.82
C GLY A 9 24.37 27.76 -43.44
N GLY A 10 24.81 28.54 -42.46
CA GLY A 10 24.03 28.84 -41.26
C GLY A 10 24.35 27.97 -40.05
N PHE A 11 25.35 28.41 -39.27
CA PHE A 11 25.44 28.10 -37.85
C PHE A 11 24.38 28.94 -37.15
N ASP A 12 23.34 28.33 -36.58
CA ASP A 12 22.27 29.05 -35.88
C ASP A 12 22.72 29.52 -34.48
N PRO A 13 22.68 30.84 -34.18
CA PRO A 13 23.13 31.42 -32.91
C PRO A 13 21.99 31.60 -31.89
N THR A 14 21.11 30.63 -31.73
CA THR A 14 19.88 30.73 -30.88
C THR A 14 20.06 30.25 -29.44
N TRP A 15 21.20 29.66 -29.08
CA TRP A 15 21.47 29.15 -27.73
C TRP A 15 22.36 30.08 -26.88
N ASP A 16 22.94 31.11 -27.49
CA ASP A 16 23.97 31.95 -26.89
C ASP A 16 23.43 33.06 -25.97
N HIS A 17 22.12 33.04 -25.72
CA HIS A 17 21.43 34.02 -24.87
C HIS A 17 20.97 33.43 -23.54
N VAL A 18 20.90 32.09 -23.45
CA VAL A 18 20.41 31.38 -22.26
C VAL A 18 21.40 31.44 -21.10
N PHE A 19 22.69 31.65 -21.39
CA PHE A 19 23.77 31.60 -20.40
C PHE A 19 24.33 32.97 -20.01
N LYS A 20 23.73 34.09 -20.46
CA LYS A 20 24.23 35.43 -20.14
C LYS A 20 23.98 35.88 -18.70
N ASP A 21 23.06 35.22 -17.98
CA ASP A 21 22.69 35.57 -16.61
C ASP A 21 23.39 34.72 -15.53
N ILE A 22 24.35 33.85 -15.89
CA ILE A 22 25.03 32.96 -14.91
C ILE A 22 26.32 33.57 -14.35
N ASN A 23 26.61 34.85 -14.63
CA ASN A 23 27.79 35.53 -14.07
C ASN A 23 27.57 36.18 -12.69
N GLU A 24 26.47 35.87 -12.00
CA GLU A 24 26.35 36.20 -10.58
C GLU A 24 26.80 35.02 -9.72
N THR A 25 27.94 35.23 -9.05
CA THR A 25 28.51 34.29 -8.07
C THR A 25 27.50 34.09 -6.93
N PRO A 26 27.09 32.85 -6.61
CA PRO A 26 26.16 32.64 -5.50
C PRO A 26 26.83 32.97 -4.16
N PRO A 27 26.10 33.53 -3.18
CA PRO A 27 26.67 33.83 -1.87
C PRO A 27 27.13 32.55 -1.17
N GLN A 28 28.36 32.54 -0.67
CA GLN A 28 28.93 31.40 0.04
C GLN A 28 28.15 31.10 1.32
N ILE A 29 27.55 29.92 1.38
CA ILE A 29 26.90 29.39 2.58
C ILE A 29 27.98 28.71 3.43
N PRO A 30 28.11 29.01 4.73
CA PRO A 30 29.12 28.40 5.58
C PRO A 30 28.88 26.89 5.73
N HIS A 31 29.94 26.13 5.50
CA HIS A 31 29.94 24.67 5.51
C HIS A 31 29.75 24.11 6.92
N THR A 32 28.63 23.41 7.14
CA THR A 32 28.50 22.46 8.25
C THR A 32 27.87 21.16 7.77
N GLY A 33 28.67 20.07 7.76
CA GLY A 33 28.25 18.68 7.93
C GLY A 33 27.35 18.05 6.85
N VAL A 34 27.96 17.33 5.90
CA VAL A 34 27.25 16.40 5.00
C VAL A 34 27.01 15.08 5.74
N GLY A 35 25.78 14.88 6.23
CA GLY A 35 25.24 13.56 6.56
C GLY A 35 24.43 12.98 5.39
N PRO A 36 24.19 11.65 5.35
CA PRO A 36 23.46 11.02 4.25
C PRO A 36 22.02 11.55 4.19
N ARG A 37 21.64 12.08 3.02
CA ARG A 37 20.30 12.61 2.73
C ARG A 37 19.27 11.49 2.90
N ARG A 38 18.48 11.56 3.96
CA ARG A 38 17.27 10.73 4.13
C ARG A 38 16.34 11.00 2.94
N PRO A 39 15.61 9.98 2.42
CA PRO A 39 14.56 10.22 1.44
C PRO A 39 13.57 11.20 2.06
N ARG A 40 13.34 12.31 1.35
CA ARG A 40 12.43 13.38 1.74
C ARG A 40 11.04 12.76 1.82
N ARG A 41 10.58 12.45 3.03
CA ARG A 41 9.16 12.19 3.29
C ARG A 41 8.41 13.39 2.71
N GLN A 42 7.71 13.22 1.59
CA GLN A 42 6.74 14.21 1.13
C GLN A 42 5.66 14.27 2.21
N THR A 43 5.82 15.18 3.17
CA THR A 43 4.76 15.60 4.06
C THR A 43 3.83 16.46 3.24
N MET A 44 2.65 15.90 2.92
CA MET A 44 1.57 16.59 2.24
C MET A 44 1.16 17.85 3.01
N THR A 45 0.68 18.85 2.28
CA THR A 45 0.14 20.05 2.91
C THR A 45 -1.17 19.72 3.62
N ALA A 46 -1.48 20.41 4.72
CA ALA A 46 -2.71 20.15 5.50
C ALA A 46 -3.99 20.28 4.64
N GLN A 47 -3.94 21.08 3.58
CA GLN A 47 -5.04 21.25 2.62
C GLN A 47 -5.22 20.02 1.73
N GLU A 48 -4.13 19.44 1.22
CA GLU A 48 -4.17 18.17 0.49
C GLU A 48 -4.77 17.08 1.38
N ILE A 49 -4.28 16.95 2.62
CA ILE A 49 -4.79 15.96 3.58
C ILE A 49 -6.30 16.12 3.83
N GLY A 50 -6.80 17.36 3.95
CA GLY A 50 -8.22 17.66 4.09
C GLY A 50 -9.04 17.18 2.88
N ALA A 51 -8.61 17.55 1.67
CA ALA A 51 -9.27 17.15 0.44
C ALA A 51 -9.30 15.62 0.25
N PHE A 52 -8.22 14.91 0.64
CA PHE A 52 -8.19 13.45 0.59
C PHE A 52 -9.12 12.80 1.61
N ASN A 53 -9.20 13.33 2.83
CA ASN A 53 -10.13 12.81 3.85
C ASN A 53 -11.60 12.92 3.39
N GLU A 54 -11.97 14.02 2.76
CA GLU A 54 -13.32 14.20 2.19
C GLU A 54 -13.59 13.17 1.09
N ILE A 55 -12.61 12.92 0.21
CA ILE A 55 -12.72 11.92 -0.86
C ILE A 55 -12.92 10.52 -0.28
N PHE A 56 -12.11 10.12 0.70
CA PHE A 56 -12.17 8.78 1.27
C PHE A 56 -13.41 8.53 2.11
N ASN A 57 -13.86 9.51 2.88
CA ASN A 57 -15.11 9.39 3.64
C ASN A 57 -16.31 9.24 2.68
N LEU A 58 -16.35 10.02 1.59
CA LEU A 58 -17.40 9.90 0.57
C LEU A 58 -17.43 8.51 -0.11
N ILE A 59 -16.26 7.92 -0.41
CA ILE A 59 -16.15 6.55 -0.94
C ILE A 59 -16.75 5.53 0.02
N PHE A 60 -16.42 5.64 1.30
CA PHE A 60 -16.79 4.63 2.27
C PHE A 60 -18.21 4.81 2.81
N ASP A 61 -18.71 6.04 2.91
CA ASP A 61 -20.10 6.31 3.24
C ASP A 61 -21.03 5.78 2.14
N SER A 62 -20.70 6.02 0.85
CA SER A 62 -21.47 5.46 -0.28
C SER A 62 -21.38 3.92 -0.40
N MET A 63 -20.24 3.31 -0.06
CA MET A 63 -20.14 1.85 0.05
C MET A 63 -20.92 1.30 1.27
N SER A 64 -21.02 2.08 2.35
CA SER A 64 -21.76 1.70 3.55
C SER A 64 -23.27 1.83 3.38
N GLU A 65 -23.75 2.74 2.52
CA GLU A 65 -25.17 2.84 2.15
C GLU A 65 -25.66 1.57 1.45
N LYS A 66 -24.83 0.91 0.64
CA LYS A 66 -25.12 -0.43 0.11
C LYS A 66 -25.13 -1.54 1.16
N ALA A 67 -24.60 -1.28 2.37
CA ALA A 67 -24.62 -2.20 3.53
C ALA A 67 -25.64 -1.78 4.61
N ALA A 68 -26.41 -0.70 4.38
CA ALA A 68 -27.32 -0.09 5.36
C ALA A 68 -28.61 -0.88 5.62
N GLU A 69 -28.76 -2.09 5.07
CA GLU A 69 -29.73 -3.07 5.58
C GLU A 69 -29.33 -3.65 6.96
N SER A 70 -28.14 -3.29 7.50
CA SER A 70 -27.62 -3.84 8.76
C SER A 70 -27.30 -2.83 9.90
N GLY A 71 -27.72 -1.56 9.77
CA GLY A 71 -27.85 -0.65 10.93
C GLY A 71 -26.58 -0.17 11.64
N GLN A 72 -25.42 -0.10 10.97
CA GLN A 72 -24.22 0.54 11.51
C GLN A 72 -23.66 1.61 10.56
N SER A 73 -24.09 2.87 10.71
CA SER A 73 -23.39 4.01 10.13
C SER A 73 -22.11 4.27 10.91
N SER A 74 -20.95 4.02 10.31
CA SER A 74 -19.66 4.36 10.92
C SER A 74 -19.13 5.65 10.31
N SER A 75 -19.66 6.80 10.73
CA SER A 75 -19.00 8.08 10.46
C SER A 75 -17.66 8.09 11.20
N VAL A 76 -16.58 8.18 10.45
CA VAL A 76 -15.21 8.16 10.98
C VAL A 76 -14.81 9.58 11.37
N ASN A 77 -14.84 9.89 12.68
CA ASN A 77 -14.25 11.13 13.18
C ASN A 77 -12.72 11.07 13.06
N VAL A 78 -12.19 11.78 12.08
CA VAL A 78 -10.74 11.96 11.78
C VAL A 78 -10.15 13.18 12.51
N SER A 79 -10.85 13.73 13.50
CA SER A 79 -10.39 14.91 14.23
C SER A 79 -9.39 14.53 15.34
N GLY A 80 -8.11 14.39 15.02
CA GLY A 80 -7.04 14.57 16.02
C GLY A 80 -5.80 13.66 16.00
N THR A 81 -5.61 12.76 15.04
CA THR A 81 -4.52 11.76 15.09
C THR A 81 -3.72 11.69 13.79
N GLY A 82 -2.41 11.42 13.89
CA GLY A 82 -1.43 11.59 12.80
C GLY A 82 -1.70 10.78 11.53
N MET A 83 -1.02 11.12 10.44
CA MET A 83 -1.19 10.54 9.10
C MET A 83 -1.22 9.00 9.06
N GLY A 84 -0.50 8.35 9.98
CA GLY A 84 -0.48 6.90 10.13
C GLY A 84 -1.82 6.27 10.50
N ASP A 85 -2.57 6.92 11.39
CA ASP A 85 -3.90 6.45 11.82
C ASP A 85 -4.93 6.60 10.69
N LEU A 86 -4.74 7.59 9.81
CA LEU A 86 -5.53 7.76 8.59
C LEU A 86 -5.34 6.56 7.68
N PHE A 87 -4.09 6.28 7.29
CA PHE A 87 -3.78 5.16 6.40
C PHE A 87 -4.22 3.81 6.98
N GLY A 88 -4.04 3.60 8.28
CA GLY A 88 -4.54 2.40 8.96
C GLY A 88 -6.06 2.26 8.86
N THR A 89 -6.80 3.36 8.97
CA THR A 89 -8.26 3.37 8.84
C THR A 89 -8.70 3.10 7.39
N LEU A 90 -8.09 3.79 6.42
CA LEU A 90 -8.35 3.58 5.00
C LEU A 90 -8.11 2.12 4.59
N ARG A 91 -7.01 1.52 5.07
CA ARG A 91 -6.66 0.11 4.81
C ARG A 91 -7.61 -0.88 5.47
N ARG A 92 -8.15 -0.58 6.65
CA ARG A 92 -9.19 -1.43 7.25
C ARG A 92 -10.47 -1.45 6.42
N HIS A 93 -10.78 -0.34 5.77
CA HIS A 93 -11.96 -0.25 4.93
C HIS A 93 -11.70 -0.84 3.52
N SER A 94 -10.48 -0.75 3.01
CA SER A 94 -10.09 -1.48 1.78
C SER A 94 -10.18 -3.00 1.95
N LYS A 95 -9.90 -3.54 3.14
CA LYS A 95 -10.13 -4.96 3.45
C LYS A 95 -11.58 -5.41 3.39
N ARG A 96 -12.54 -4.47 3.41
CA ARG A 96 -13.98 -4.76 3.21
C ARG A 96 -14.36 -4.83 1.73
N MET A 97 -13.43 -4.55 0.82
CA MET A 97 -13.64 -4.71 -0.60
C MET A 97 -13.96 -6.17 -0.89
N LYS A 98 -15.16 -6.41 -1.45
CA LYS A 98 -15.68 -7.76 -1.65
C LYS A 98 -14.89 -8.41 -2.78
N TRP A 99 -14.10 -9.43 -2.44
CA TRP A 99 -13.49 -10.31 -3.43
C TRP A 99 -14.60 -10.98 -4.25
N THR A 100 -14.60 -10.76 -5.56
CA THR A 100 -15.58 -11.34 -6.49
C THR A 100 -14.94 -12.47 -7.29
N ALA A 101 -15.76 -13.36 -7.87
CA ALA A 101 -15.28 -14.36 -8.82
C ALA A 101 -14.57 -13.71 -10.02
N GLU A 102 -15.10 -12.58 -10.50
CA GLU A 102 -14.48 -11.76 -11.55
C GLU A 102 -13.08 -11.25 -11.15
N SER A 103 -12.89 -10.81 -9.90
CA SER A 103 -11.56 -10.41 -9.41
C SER A 103 -10.57 -11.57 -9.38
N ASP A 104 -11.06 -12.79 -9.12
CA ASP A 104 -10.24 -14.01 -9.09
C ASP A 104 -9.81 -14.40 -10.52
N GLU A 105 -10.76 -14.43 -11.45
CA GLU A 105 -10.51 -14.67 -12.88
C GLU A 105 -9.55 -13.62 -13.48
N ASP A 106 -9.72 -12.35 -13.11
CA ASP A 106 -8.82 -11.27 -13.52
C ASP A 106 -7.41 -11.44 -12.97
N LEU A 107 -7.30 -11.83 -11.69
CA LEU A 107 -6.00 -12.07 -11.06
C LEU A 107 -5.29 -13.22 -11.77
N ASP A 108 -6.00 -14.32 -12.04
CA ASP A 108 -5.43 -15.49 -12.69
C ASP A 108 -5.07 -15.22 -14.14
N ARG A 109 -5.90 -14.49 -14.89
CA ARG A 109 -5.54 -14.00 -16.24
C ARG A 109 -4.25 -13.20 -16.22
N LYS A 110 -4.10 -12.26 -15.28
CA LYS A 110 -2.89 -11.43 -15.17
C LYS A 110 -1.68 -12.23 -14.73
N LYS A 111 -1.82 -13.25 -13.87
CA LYS A 111 -0.75 -14.20 -13.55
C LYS A 111 -0.26 -14.93 -14.79
N ASP A 112 -1.17 -15.46 -15.59
CA ASP A 112 -0.81 -16.16 -16.82
C ASP A 112 -0.05 -15.26 -17.81
N GLU A 113 -0.46 -13.99 -17.93
CA GLU A 113 0.24 -13.00 -18.75
C GLU A 113 1.66 -12.70 -18.22
N MET A 114 1.82 -12.58 -16.91
CA MET A 114 3.13 -12.43 -16.28
C MET A 114 4.02 -13.65 -16.56
N ASP A 115 3.45 -14.85 -16.51
CA ASP A 115 4.18 -16.09 -16.74
C ASP A 115 4.65 -16.23 -18.19
N ARG A 116 3.87 -15.74 -19.16
CA ARG A 116 4.23 -15.66 -20.58
C ARG A 116 5.35 -14.67 -20.89
N CYS A 117 5.69 -13.76 -19.98
CA CYS A 117 6.81 -12.85 -20.19
C CYS A 117 8.14 -13.63 -20.16
N ASN A 118 8.96 -13.45 -21.18
CA ASN A 118 10.24 -14.18 -21.33
C ASN A 118 11.45 -13.39 -20.84
N SER A 119 11.29 -12.08 -20.65
CA SER A 119 12.34 -11.18 -20.13
C SER A 119 11.79 -10.25 -19.06
N ASP A 120 12.69 -9.77 -18.21
CA ASP A 120 12.46 -8.72 -17.22
C ASP A 120 11.91 -7.44 -17.86
N ARG A 121 12.50 -7.00 -18.99
CA ARG A 121 12.01 -5.83 -19.75
C ARG A 121 10.57 -6.01 -20.21
N GLN A 122 10.22 -7.19 -20.73
CA GLN A 122 8.86 -7.46 -21.18
C GLN A 122 7.88 -7.44 -20.01
N LEU A 123 8.25 -8.03 -18.87
CA LEU A 123 7.42 -7.98 -17.66
C LEU A 123 7.27 -6.55 -17.13
N LEU A 124 8.33 -5.74 -17.20
CA LEU A 124 8.31 -4.34 -16.80
C LEU A 124 7.35 -3.51 -17.67
N GLU A 125 7.45 -3.64 -18.99
CA GLU A 125 6.55 -2.98 -19.94
C GLU A 125 5.09 -3.40 -19.71
N TRP A 126 4.88 -4.69 -19.45
CA TRP A 126 3.57 -5.21 -19.07
C TRP A 126 3.07 -4.59 -17.75
N ALA A 127 3.91 -4.54 -16.72
CA ALA A 127 3.54 -4.00 -15.41
C ALA A 127 3.15 -2.52 -15.48
N ILE A 128 3.93 -1.71 -16.23
CA ILE A 128 3.63 -0.29 -16.45
C ILE A 128 2.27 -0.12 -17.11
N ARG A 129 1.94 -0.94 -18.10
CA ARG A 129 0.71 -0.83 -18.88
C ARG A 129 -0.51 -1.39 -18.15
N GLU A 130 -0.42 -2.61 -17.64
CA GLU A 130 -1.57 -3.39 -17.15
C GLU A 130 -1.80 -3.24 -15.65
N VAL A 131 -0.76 -3.02 -14.85
CA VAL A 131 -0.90 -2.91 -13.39
C VAL A 131 -0.98 -1.44 -12.99
N PHE A 132 0.00 -0.64 -13.43
CA PHE A 132 0.06 0.77 -13.06
C PHE A 132 -0.79 1.67 -13.96
N GLY A 133 -0.86 1.39 -15.26
CA GLY A 133 -1.72 2.12 -16.19
C GLY A 133 -3.20 1.95 -15.83
N GLU A 134 -3.63 0.73 -15.53
CA GLU A 134 -4.99 0.46 -15.04
C GLU A 134 -5.27 1.20 -13.73
N SER A 135 -4.38 1.14 -12.75
CA SER A 135 -4.50 1.89 -11.48
C SER A 135 -4.75 3.39 -11.72
N GLN A 136 -4.07 4.01 -12.69
CA GLN A 136 -4.29 5.41 -13.06
C GLN A 136 -5.64 5.64 -13.75
N LEU A 137 -6.12 4.70 -14.57
CA LEU A 137 -7.43 4.80 -15.22
C LEU A 137 -8.56 4.79 -14.18
N TYR A 138 -8.51 3.89 -13.19
CA TYR A 138 -9.48 3.86 -12.09
C TYR A 138 -9.50 5.18 -11.32
N GLU A 139 -8.34 5.79 -11.07
CA GLU A 139 -8.27 7.11 -10.43
C GLU A 139 -8.85 8.23 -11.31
N GLN A 140 -8.62 8.19 -12.62
CA GLN A 140 -9.18 9.18 -13.54
C GLN A 140 -10.70 9.06 -13.64
N GLU A 141 -11.22 7.85 -13.76
CA GLU A 141 -12.65 7.56 -13.77
C GLU A 141 -13.30 7.99 -12.46
N PHE A 142 -12.63 7.71 -11.35
CA PHE A 142 -13.06 8.17 -10.03
C PHE A 142 -13.13 9.69 -9.94
N ASN A 143 -12.09 10.39 -10.39
CA ASN A 143 -12.05 11.86 -10.36
C ASN A 143 -13.10 12.49 -11.29
N LYS A 144 -13.38 11.88 -12.45
CA LYS A 144 -14.45 12.30 -13.36
C LYS A 144 -15.82 12.10 -12.73
N ALA A 145 -16.10 10.91 -12.21
CA ALA A 145 -17.35 10.60 -11.53
C ALA A 145 -17.58 11.53 -10.33
N LYS A 146 -16.52 11.91 -9.62
CA LYS A 146 -16.58 12.90 -8.53
C LYS A 146 -16.93 14.31 -9.04
N ALA A 147 -16.33 14.75 -10.16
CA ALA A 147 -16.60 16.07 -10.73
C ALA A 147 -18.00 16.18 -11.35
N GLU A 148 -18.52 15.06 -11.86
CA GLU A 148 -19.86 14.94 -12.47
C GLU A 148 -20.93 14.55 -11.44
N MET A 149 -20.57 14.41 -10.17
CA MET A 149 -21.47 13.90 -9.14
C MET A 149 -22.60 14.89 -8.85
N ASP A 150 -23.78 14.59 -9.37
CA ASP A 150 -25.07 15.08 -8.88
C ASP A 150 -25.43 14.28 -7.61
N GLU A 151 -26.01 14.91 -6.59
CA GLU A 151 -26.18 14.32 -5.26
C GLU A 151 -26.88 12.93 -5.31
N GLY A 152 -26.12 11.85 -5.05
CA GLY A 152 -26.68 10.51 -4.79
C GLY A 152 -26.17 9.34 -5.65
N VAL A 153 -25.29 9.54 -6.63
CA VAL A 153 -24.72 8.43 -7.42
C VAL A 153 -23.49 7.82 -6.73
N ALA A 154 -23.52 6.51 -6.46
CA ALA A 154 -22.42 5.80 -5.82
C ALA A 154 -21.12 5.91 -6.65
N LEU A 155 -20.03 6.33 -6.00
CA LEU A 155 -18.74 6.49 -6.65
C LEU A 155 -18.13 5.13 -7.06
N PRO A 156 -17.40 5.08 -8.19
CA PRO A 156 -16.69 3.88 -8.62
C PRO A 156 -15.54 3.53 -7.65
N MET A 157 -15.02 2.32 -7.78
CA MET A 157 -13.90 1.87 -6.95
C MET A 157 -12.62 2.66 -7.30
N LEU A 158 -11.84 3.04 -6.28
CA LEU A 158 -10.64 3.85 -6.50
C LEU A 158 -9.46 3.06 -7.08
N GLN A 159 -9.42 1.75 -6.82
CA GLN A 159 -8.36 0.82 -7.25
C GLN A 159 -8.95 -0.58 -7.46
N PRO A 160 -8.37 -1.41 -8.35
CA PRO A 160 -8.81 -2.79 -8.52
C PRO A 160 -8.37 -3.67 -7.33
N ALA A 161 -9.20 -4.68 -6.98
CA ALA A 161 -8.94 -5.55 -5.81
C ALA A 161 -7.69 -6.44 -6.01
N THR A 162 -7.34 -6.69 -7.26
CA THR A 162 -6.17 -7.48 -7.67
C THR A 162 -4.86 -6.71 -7.51
N TYR A 163 -4.91 -5.37 -7.47
CA TYR A 163 -3.74 -4.50 -7.44
C TYR A 163 -2.69 -4.85 -6.36
N PRO A 164 -3.03 -4.92 -5.05
CA PRO A 164 -2.06 -5.31 -4.01
C PRO A 164 -1.40 -6.67 -4.25
N HIS A 165 -2.16 -7.62 -4.79
CA HIS A 165 -1.67 -8.97 -5.06
C HIS A 165 -0.69 -8.98 -6.23
N LEU A 166 -0.97 -8.20 -7.27
CA LEU A 166 -0.11 -8.04 -8.44
C LEU A 166 1.21 -7.34 -8.09
N ILE A 167 1.19 -6.32 -7.22
CA ILE A 167 2.44 -5.66 -6.76
C ILE A 167 3.35 -6.67 -6.05
N ALA A 168 2.80 -7.42 -5.09
CA ALA A 168 3.58 -8.44 -4.37
C ALA A 168 4.11 -9.52 -5.34
N LEU A 169 3.27 -9.98 -6.27
CA LEU A 169 3.68 -10.97 -7.25
C LEU A 169 4.76 -10.44 -8.19
N LEU A 170 4.66 -9.20 -8.67
CA LEU A 170 5.67 -8.56 -9.51
C LEU A 170 7.03 -8.52 -8.81
N MET A 171 7.06 -8.07 -7.55
CA MET A 171 8.29 -8.03 -6.77
C MET A 171 8.92 -9.42 -6.64
N LYS A 172 8.08 -10.43 -6.30
CA LYS A 172 8.52 -11.82 -6.19
C LYS A 172 9.08 -12.33 -7.52
N THR A 173 8.39 -12.09 -8.64
CA THR A 173 8.79 -12.57 -9.96
C THR A 173 10.09 -11.92 -10.43
N PHE A 174 10.26 -10.60 -10.25
CA PHE A 174 11.54 -9.94 -10.57
C PHE A 174 12.70 -10.50 -9.75
N ARG A 175 12.50 -10.72 -8.44
CA ARG A 175 13.52 -11.30 -7.56
C ARG A 175 13.83 -12.76 -7.91
N ASP A 176 12.82 -13.61 -8.05
CA ASP A 176 12.99 -15.06 -8.08
C ASP A 176 13.16 -15.60 -9.52
N LYS A 177 12.32 -15.15 -10.47
CA LYS A 177 12.35 -15.63 -11.88
C LYS A 177 13.46 -14.95 -12.67
N TYR A 178 13.57 -13.63 -12.59
CA TYR A 178 14.54 -12.85 -13.37
C TYR A 178 15.83 -12.51 -12.63
N ARG A 179 15.90 -12.80 -11.31
CA ARG A 179 17.06 -12.53 -10.47
C ARG A 179 17.49 -11.06 -10.46
N ASP A 180 16.53 -10.16 -10.62
CA ASP A 180 16.74 -8.72 -10.53
C ASP A 180 16.06 -8.15 -9.26
N PRO A 181 16.78 -8.14 -8.12
CA PRO A 181 16.26 -7.59 -6.88
C PRO A 181 16.18 -6.06 -6.91
N HIS A 182 16.92 -5.36 -7.77
CA HIS A 182 16.83 -3.90 -7.88
C HIS A 182 15.52 -3.50 -8.53
N LEU A 183 15.14 -4.18 -9.62
CA LEU A 183 13.88 -3.92 -10.28
C LEU A 183 12.69 -4.29 -9.38
N ALA A 184 12.80 -5.37 -8.60
CA ALA A 184 11.82 -5.70 -7.57
C ALA A 184 11.61 -4.55 -6.56
N LEU A 185 12.69 -3.93 -6.06
CA LEU A 185 12.60 -2.76 -5.18
C LEU A 185 11.98 -1.56 -5.89
N SER A 186 12.36 -1.31 -7.15
CA SER A 186 11.81 -0.23 -7.96
C SER A 186 10.31 -0.36 -8.21
N MET A 187 9.75 -1.58 -8.30
CA MET A 187 8.30 -1.78 -8.44
C MET A 187 7.53 -1.31 -7.20
N PHE A 188 8.05 -1.60 -6.01
CA PHE A 188 7.48 -1.08 -4.77
C PHE A 188 7.63 0.44 -4.69
N ASP A 189 8.80 0.96 -5.05
CA ASP A 189 9.09 2.39 -5.04
C ASP A 189 8.25 3.16 -6.07
N TYR A 190 7.89 2.53 -7.18
CA TYR A 190 6.98 3.12 -8.16
C TYR A 190 5.55 3.15 -7.63
N ALA A 191 5.05 2.05 -7.05
CA ALA A 191 3.70 1.99 -6.46
C ALA A 191 3.48 3.05 -5.37
N ARG A 192 4.46 3.24 -4.48
CA ARG A 192 4.34 4.25 -3.40
C ARG A 192 4.30 5.70 -3.91
N HIS A 193 4.90 6.00 -5.06
CA HIS A 193 5.03 7.36 -5.59
C HIS A 193 4.03 7.65 -6.72
N LEU A 194 3.31 6.63 -7.19
CA LEU A 194 2.32 6.77 -8.25
C LEU A 194 1.16 7.66 -7.82
N SER A 195 0.57 7.35 -6.68
CA SER A 195 -0.51 8.12 -6.06
C SER A 195 -0.69 7.67 -4.61
N ILE A 196 -1.44 8.45 -3.84
CA ILE A 196 -1.80 8.08 -2.46
C ILE A 196 -2.71 6.86 -2.45
N ALA A 197 -3.62 6.75 -3.42
CA ALA A 197 -4.48 5.58 -3.56
C ALA A 197 -3.63 4.33 -3.84
N SER A 198 -2.75 4.40 -4.83
CA SER A 198 -1.80 3.33 -5.14
C SER A 198 -0.94 2.94 -3.94
N TYR A 199 -0.47 3.90 -3.14
CA TYR A 199 0.25 3.61 -1.91
C TYR A 199 -0.60 2.92 -0.83
N VAL A 200 -1.84 3.38 -0.61
CA VAL A 200 -2.75 2.85 0.41
C VAL A 200 -3.27 1.46 0.05
N PHE A 201 -3.62 1.23 -1.21
CA PHE A 201 -4.17 -0.04 -1.68
C PHE A 201 -3.08 -1.01 -2.15
N GLY A 202 -2.04 -0.53 -2.81
CA GLY A 202 -0.97 -1.36 -3.42
C GLY A 202 0.11 -1.82 -2.45
N CYS A 203 0.62 -0.93 -1.58
CA CYS A 203 1.63 -1.29 -0.58
C CYS A 203 1.00 -2.05 0.60
N SER A 204 0.48 -3.24 0.33
CA SER A 204 -0.18 -4.13 1.30
C SER A 204 0.83 -4.97 2.09
N THR A 205 0.36 -5.71 3.10
CA THR A 205 1.20 -6.62 3.90
C THR A 205 2.01 -7.58 3.02
N SER A 206 1.41 -8.14 1.96
CA SER A 206 2.13 -9.05 1.06
C SER A 206 3.25 -8.34 0.29
N ALA A 207 3.01 -7.10 -0.19
CA ALA A 207 4.04 -6.31 -0.85
C ALA A 207 5.20 -5.94 0.09
N TYR A 208 4.89 -5.57 1.34
CA TYR A 208 5.91 -5.34 2.36
C TYR A 208 6.70 -6.61 2.72
N ASN A 209 6.04 -7.76 2.77
CA ASN A 209 6.72 -9.04 2.98
C ASN A 209 7.73 -9.33 1.85
N GLU A 210 7.37 -9.04 0.60
CA GLU A 210 8.30 -9.17 -0.52
C GLU A 210 9.41 -8.12 -0.49
N LEU A 211 9.14 -6.89 -0.03
CA LEU A 211 10.14 -5.85 0.20
C LEU A 211 11.19 -6.29 1.22
N ILE A 212 10.73 -6.74 2.40
CA ILE A 212 11.59 -7.22 3.50
C ILE A 212 12.39 -8.44 3.05
N ALA A 213 11.73 -9.40 2.39
CA ALA A 213 12.39 -10.58 1.86
C ALA A 213 13.51 -10.17 0.89
N THR A 214 13.24 -9.29 -0.07
CA THR A 214 14.23 -8.84 -1.06
C THR A 214 15.41 -8.12 -0.42
N ARG A 215 15.15 -7.18 0.51
CA ARG A 215 16.19 -6.46 1.27
C ARG A 215 17.08 -7.42 2.05
N TRP A 216 16.49 -8.42 2.69
CA TRP A 216 17.27 -9.36 3.50
C TRP A 216 18.01 -10.42 2.68
N THR A 217 17.34 -11.08 1.74
CA THR A 217 17.93 -12.21 1.01
C THR A 217 18.99 -11.77 0.01
N CYS A 218 18.78 -10.62 -0.64
CA CYS A 218 19.64 -10.17 -1.73
C CYS A 218 20.71 -9.17 -1.25
N PHE A 219 20.36 -8.27 -0.34
CA PHE A 219 21.25 -7.18 0.09
C PHE A 219 21.79 -7.32 1.52
N ARG A 220 21.22 -8.21 2.34
CA ARG A 220 21.55 -8.34 3.77
C ARG A 220 21.39 -7.01 4.52
N ASP A 221 20.46 -6.18 4.07
CA ASP A 221 20.26 -4.84 4.59
C ASP A 221 19.36 -4.86 5.83
N LEU A 222 19.99 -5.00 7.00
CA LEU A 222 19.27 -5.00 8.29
C LEU A 222 18.54 -3.68 8.54
N LYS A 223 19.16 -2.55 8.18
CA LYS A 223 18.55 -1.23 8.36
C LYS A 223 17.33 -1.08 7.47
N GLY A 224 17.43 -1.49 6.20
CA GLY A 224 16.30 -1.51 5.30
C GLY A 224 15.16 -2.42 5.75
N VAL A 225 15.45 -3.54 6.43
CA VAL A 225 14.41 -4.38 7.05
C VAL A 225 13.73 -3.66 8.21
N HIS A 226 14.52 -3.05 9.11
CA HIS A 226 14.00 -2.25 10.21
C HIS A 226 13.11 -1.11 9.70
N ASP A 227 13.59 -0.33 8.74
CA ASP A 227 12.87 0.83 8.20
C ASP A 227 11.56 0.40 7.52
N ALA A 228 11.53 -0.76 6.86
CA ALA A 228 10.30 -1.30 6.26
C ALA A 228 9.28 -1.74 7.33
N LEU A 229 9.72 -2.35 8.43
CA LEU A 229 8.85 -2.74 9.54
C LEU A 229 8.31 -1.53 10.31
N GLU A 230 9.14 -0.51 10.51
CA GLU A 230 8.70 0.77 11.06
C GLU A 230 7.68 1.44 10.13
N GLU A 231 7.92 1.43 8.82
CA GLU A 231 6.98 1.95 7.83
C GLU A 231 5.64 1.18 7.87
N MET A 232 5.65 -0.15 7.98
CA MET A 232 4.42 -0.93 8.17
C MET A 232 3.66 -0.50 9.44
N TYR A 233 4.38 -0.35 10.55
CA TYR A 233 3.79 0.04 11.83
C TYR A 233 3.17 1.45 11.77
N VAL A 234 3.93 2.43 11.26
CA VAL A 234 3.48 3.83 11.15
C VAL A 234 2.29 3.95 10.21
N ASN A 235 2.24 3.21 9.11
CA ASN A 235 1.12 3.27 8.15
C ASN A 235 -0.07 2.39 8.51
N GLY A 236 -0.04 1.72 9.67
CA GLY A 236 -1.12 0.83 10.12
C GLY A 236 -1.29 -0.41 9.23
N VAL A 237 -0.22 -0.90 8.62
CA VAL A 237 -0.21 -2.15 7.85
C VAL A 237 -0.05 -3.31 8.84
N ASP A 238 -1.06 -4.17 8.89
CA ASP A 238 -1.03 -5.34 9.77
C ASP A 238 0.11 -6.28 9.35
N MET A 239 0.89 -6.76 10.33
CA MET A 239 1.92 -7.77 10.12
C MET A 239 1.32 -9.17 10.22
N ASP A 240 1.63 -10.04 9.26
CA ASP A 240 1.13 -11.41 9.23
C ASP A 240 2.18 -12.41 9.76
N ASN A 241 1.84 -13.70 9.71
CA ASN A 241 2.77 -14.76 10.13
C ASN A 241 4.04 -14.77 9.27
N LYS A 242 3.92 -14.44 7.97
CA LYS A 242 5.07 -14.37 7.07
C LYS A 242 6.00 -13.21 7.43
N THR A 243 5.47 -12.06 7.86
CA THR A 243 6.29 -10.95 8.39
C THR A 243 7.10 -11.41 9.60
N ARG A 244 6.47 -12.18 10.51
CA ARG A 244 7.13 -12.73 11.71
C ARG A 244 8.21 -13.73 11.36
N GLU A 245 7.94 -14.65 10.45
CA GLU A 245 8.92 -15.63 9.97
C GLU A 245 10.14 -14.95 9.33
N LEU A 246 9.92 -13.88 8.56
CA LEU A 246 11.00 -13.09 7.98
C LEU A 246 11.85 -12.40 9.05
N ALA A 247 11.23 -11.82 10.07
CA ALA A 247 11.95 -11.18 11.17
C ALA A 247 12.76 -12.19 12.00
N GLU A 248 12.19 -13.37 12.31
CA GLU A 248 12.92 -14.45 13.00
C GLU A 248 14.10 -14.94 12.17
N LYS A 249 13.92 -15.10 10.85
CA LYS A 249 15.00 -15.48 9.93
C LYS A 249 16.13 -14.43 9.93
N VAL A 250 15.79 -13.14 9.95
CA VAL A 250 16.78 -12.05 10.06
C VAL A 250 17.55 -12.18 11.37
N ARG A 251 16.83 -12.32 12.49
CA ARG A 251 17.43 -12.44 13.83
C ARG A 251 18.37 -13.63 13.93
N GLN A 252 17.95 -14.81 13.48
CA GLN A 252 18.78 -16.01 13.49
C GLN A 252 20.05 -15.82 12.67
N GLN A 253 19.93 -15.28 11.45
CA GLN A 253 21.08 -15.14 10.55
C GLN A 253 22.06 -14.04 10.99
N VAL A 254 21.58 -12.96 11.60
CA VAL A 254 22.45 -11.93 12.21
C VAL A 254 23.09 -12.47 13.48
N GLY A 255 22.34 -13.18 14.32
CA GLY A 255 22.83 -13.78 15.56
C GLY A 255 23.92 -14.81 15.31
N GLU A 256 23.68 -15.75 14.39
CA GLU A 256 24.69 -16.73 13.96
C GLU A 256 25.94 -16.01 13.46
N ARG A 257 25.81 -15.01 12.58
CA ARG A 257 26.96 -14.30 12.01
C ARG A 257 27.75 -13.48 13.05
N ASN A 258 27.08 -12.84 14.01
CA ASN A 258 27.74 -12.05 15.04
C ASN A 258 28.45 -12.92 16.09
N LEU A 259 27.96 -14.13 16.36
CA LEU A 259 28.63 -15.10 17.25
C LEU A 259 29.99 -15.55 16.70
N TRP A 260 30.21 -15.52 15.38
CA TRP A 260 31.49 -15.87 14.75
C TRP A 260 32.41 -14.66 14.52
N MET A 261 31.96 -13.43 14.79
CA MET A 261 32.73 -12.17 14.67
C MET A 261 32.93 -11.50 16.03
N GLU A 262 33.08 -12.29 17.10
CA GLU A 262 33.53 -11.83 18.42
C GLU A 262 34.97 -11.29 18.34
N GLU A 263 35.17 -10.10 17.77
CA GLU A 263 36.42 -9.33 17.90
C GLU A 263 36.23 -7.80 17.72
N ASP A 264 35.13 -7.31 17.12
CA ASP A 264 34.87 -5.87 16.94
C ASP A 264 33.77 -5.33 17.89
N GLU A 265 34.13 -5.05 19.15
CA GLU A 265 33.25 -4.57 20.23
C GLU A 265 32.50 -3.25 19.93
N ILE A 266 32.89 -2.49 18.91
CA ILE A 266 32.37 -1.14 18.65
C ILE A 266 31.20 -1.12 17.65
N GLY A 267 31.04 -2.15 16.81
CA GLY A 267 29.97 -2.23 15.79
C GLY A 267 28.75 -3.06 16.21
N SER A 268 28.94 -3.99 17.16
CA SER A 268 27.91 -4.98 17.54
C SER A 268 26.72 -4.36 18.27
N SER A 269 26.93 -3.33 19.09
CA SER A 269 25.89 -2.72 19.94
C SER A 269 24.71 -2.15 19.14
N GLY A 270 24.97 -1.41 18.05
CA GLY A 270 23.90 -0.84 17.22
C GLY A 270 23.10 -1.89 16.43
N VAL A 271 23.74 -3.02 16.10
CA VAL A 271 23.08 -4.14 15.41
C VAL A 271 22.11 -4.85 16.35
N TRP A 272 22.51 -5.09 17.60
CA TRP A 272 21.64 -5.66 18.63
C TRP A 272 20.46 -4.75 18.98
N GLU A 273 20.69 -3.43 19.05
CA GLU A 273 19.59 -2.47 19.23
C GLU A 273 18.57 -2.54 18.09
N MET A 274 19.03 -2.62 16.84
CA MET A 274 18.14 -2.79 15.68
C MET A 274 17.36 -4.11 15.73
N LEU A 275 17.99 -5.21 16.14
CA LEU A 275 17.29 -6.50 16.31
C LEU A 275 16.21 -6.43 17.39
N ASN A 276 16.51 -5.81 18.53
CA ASN A 276 15.53 -5.61 19.61
C ASN A 276 14.36 -4.72 19.14
N ASN A 277 14.63 -3.69 18.33
CA ASN A 277 13.60 -2.85 17.74
C ASN A 277 12.72 -3.63 16.74
N ILE A 278 13.33 -4.47 15.91
CA ILE A 278 12.60 -5.37 14.98
C ILE A 278 11.68 -6.31 15.76
N GLU A 279 12.19 -6.96 16.81
CA GLU A 279 11.38 -7.84 17.66
C GLU A 279 10.21 -7.09 18.30
N ARG A 280 10.48 -5.89 18.83
CA ARG A 280 9.45 -5.03 19.40
C ARG A 280 8.36 -4.70 18.37
N LEU A 281 8.74 -4.27 17.16
CA LEU A 281 7.80 -3.90 16.11
C LEU A 281 6.90 -5.08 15.71
N VAL A 282 7.47 -6.28 15.61
CA VAL A 282 6.76 -7.50 15.21
C VAL A 282 5.84 -8.03 16.32
N ASN A 283 6.25 -7.89 17.57
CA ASN A 283 5.47 -8.33 18.74
C ASN A 283 4.45 -7.30 19.22
N GLN A 284 4.59 -6.04 18.81
CA GLN A 284 3.65 -4.99 19.15
C GLN A 284 2.34 -5.23 18.41
N LYS A 285 1.38 -5.85 19.10
CA LYS A 285 -0.01 -5.90 18.63
C LYS A 285 -0.45 -4.45 18.44
N VAL A 286 -0.83 -4.09 17.21
CA VAL A 286 -1.57 -2.86 16.95
C VAL A 286 -2.73 -2.87 17.93
N VAL A 287 -2.69 -1.98 18.92
CA VAL A 287 -3.74 -1.82 19.91
C VAL A 287 -4.92 -1.24 19.14
N THR A 288 -5.66 -2.10 18.46
CA THR A 288 -6.99 -1.77 17.99
C THR A 288 -7.76 -1.47 19.26
N ASN A 289 -8.09 -0.20 19.43
CA ASN A 289 -8.82 0.34 20.57
C ASN A 289 -10.00 -0.60 20.85
N ARG A 290 -9.82 -1.51 21.82
CA ARG A 290 -10.83 -2.51 22.17
C ARG A 290 -11.97 -1.69 22.71
N ARG A 291 -13.02 -1.55 21.90
CA ARG A 291 -14.32 -1.08 22.39
C ARG A 291 -14.61 -1.86 23.66
N ASP A 292 -14.71 -1.08 24.74
CA ASP A 292 -14.92 -1.51 26.09
C ASP A 292 -16.04 -2.57 26.14
N PRO A 293 -15.76 -3.84 26.50
CA PRO A 293 -16.78 -4.89 26.55
C PRO A 293 -17.89 -4.60 27.59
N GLN A 294 -17.71 -3.57 28.42
CA GLN A 294 -18.66 -3.17 29.46
C GLN A 294 -19.89 -2.42 28.95
N ARG A 295 -19.92 -1.90 27.71
CA ARG A 295 -21.08 -1.14 27.20
C ARG A 295 -22.22 -1.99 26.63
N ARG A 296 -22.06 -3.31 26.51
CA ARG A 296 -23.10 -4.23 25.99
C ARG A 296 -24.03 -4.85 27.04
N ARG A 297 -23.97 -4.42 28.31
CA ARG A 297 -24.76 -5.00 29.42
C ARG A 297 -25.92 -4.16 29.95
N LYS A 298 -26.35 -3.08 29.28
CA LYS A 298 -27.53 -2.31 29.71
C LYS A 298 -28.45 -1.95 28.54
N SER A 299 -29.11 -2.95 27.97
CA SER A 299 -30.36 -2.75 27.20
C SER A 299 -31.08 -4.09 26.97
N HIS A 300 -31.32 -4.85 28.03
CA HIS A 300 -32.40 -5.84 28.01
C HIS A 300 -32.87 -6.08 29.45
N GLY A 301 -33.85 -5.27 29.85
CA GLY A 301 -34.62 -5.45 31.06
C GLY A 301 -36.03 -4.97 30.75
N MET A 302 -37.00 -5.87 30.98
CA MET A 302 -38.44 -5.69 30.86
C MET A 302 -39.03 -5.84 29.44
N ILE A 303 -39.37 -7.08 29.08
CA ILE A 303 -40.76 -7.55 28.90
C ILE A 303 -40.68 -9.07 29.08
N GLY A 304 -41.24 -9.56 30.18
CA GLY A 304 -41.36 -10.99 30.41
C GLY A 304 -42.64 -11.51 29.75
N GLU A 305 -42.52 -12.55 28.94
CA GLU A 305 -43.63 -13.49 28.71
C GLU A 305 -43.10 -14.95 28.62
N PRO A 306 -43.79 -15.90 29.27
CA PRO A 306 -43.36 -17.29 29.42
C PRO A 306 -43.76 -18.18 28.24
N TRP A 307 -42.77 -18.77 27.58
CA TRP A 307 -42.97 -19.84 26.59
C TRP A 307 -43.28 -21.16 27.30
N ASN A 308 -44.56 -21.53 27.38
CA ASN A 308 -44.98 -22.93 27.42
C ASN A 308 -46.51 -23.04 27.29
N LYS A 309 -47.01 -23.08 26.05
CA LYS A 309 -48.20 -23.87 25.68
C LYS A 309 -48.01 -24.42 24.25
N PRO A 310 -48.31 -25.70 23.98
CA PRO A 310 -48.21 -26.30 22.66
C PRO A 310 -49.41 -25.89 21.80
N THR A 311 -49.14 -25.20 20.68
CA THR A 311 -50.16 -24.87 19.68
C THR A 311 -50.34 -26.06 18.74
N THR A 312 -51.56 -26.57 18.73
CA THR A 312 -52.15 -27.54 17.81
C THR A 312 -51.94 -27.13 16.35
N LEU A 313 -51.37 -28.03 15.55
CA LEU A 313 -51.25 -27.89 14.10
C LEU A 313 -52.61 -28.07 13.41
N PRO A 314 -52.94 -27.30 12.36
CA PRO A 314 -54.10 -27.56 11.52
C PRO A 314 -53.90 -28.85 10.68
N PRO A 315 -54.97 -29.63 10.42
CA PRO A 315 -54.87 -30.92 9.74
C PRO A 315 -54.67 -30.73 8.23
N GLY A 316 -53.68 -31.40 7.64
CA GLY A 316 -53.64 -31.62 6.17
C GLY A 316 -52.31 -31.48 5.46
N TRP A 317 -51.17 -31.36 6.14
CA TRP A 317 -49.86 -31.29 5.48
C TRP A 317 -48.98 -32.47 5.89
N GLU A 318 -49.00 -33.54 5.09
CA GLU A 318 -48.07 -34.68 5.17
C GLU A 318 -46.94 -34.47 4.16
N PHE A 319 -45.70 -34.42 4.65
CA PHE A 319 -44.49 -34.23 3.84
C PHE A 319 -43.73 -35.56 3.81
N ASP A 320 -44.22 -36.54 3.02
CA ASP A 320 -43.47 -37.77 2.66
C ASP A 320 -44.17 -38.57 1.53
N LYS A 321 -44.33 -37.95 0.36
CA LYS A 321 -44.60 -38.66 -0.90
C LYS A 321 -43.90 -37.98 -2.08
N TRP A 322 -42.66 -38.36 -2.35
CA TRP A 322 -42.06 -38.39 -3.69
C TRP A 322 -41.19 -39.64 -3.79
#